data_AF-A0A0N0SYW6-F1
#
_entry.id   AF-A0A0N0SYW6-F1
#
_cell.length_a   1.000
_cell.length_b   1.000
_cell.length_c   1.000
_cell.angle_alpha   90.00
_cell.angle_beta   90.00
_cell.angle_gamma   90.00
#
_symmetry.space_group_name_H-M   'P 1'
#
loop_
_entity.id
_entity.type
_entity.pdbx_description
1 polymer ?
#
loop_
_entity_poly.entity_id
_entity_poly.type
_entity_poly.pdbx_seq_one_letter_code
_entity_poly.pdbx_strand_id
1 'polypeptide(L)'
;MLTAAQAARLRALAAPYARDGHDHPLTNLAHACRDVPEDRWPELVAAHFARLRQASTGGESAEELLRDVHARLLPVESLTPELAGAMRYARVVADGLVFVHALDGPTSVRILTDDDVERAGLEELGQAAYANLMRVPVEHEEVSIEGRARLHSLYGDSPFVASKALFLSAAARQITGEPLPDTGALVVVPNRHLLAYHPITDGSVVDAVNGLASYALGAHEDGPGALSPRVYWWHRGGLTSLTVIDPDTRTFSLQPPPHLLGLMKGLVRLDRAGRLAAASTAEASQVTELTHTTAESIARLAGSPAGLGEAFASAVVLAHAHCAADPGAAHIDTWDAWATAVQLGSALFTGGQPQECHLGEDLVRQLPATSAEPPADARAWLDALYLAIVCRQKDRIGRLCQVPLATLSRDDTVDEYVVHWIDTLQSYFCERPMDDVVEKLLATMNTSMPEALTHAPKDFVNRVDYQPVALFHRLIARDHDAFAKTLTEALADHGAYWGTSTAPRARVALGPLAMASIAYDHGFPVATDLPYAPAYLLNRERIEVIPPA
;
A
#
# COMPACT_ATOMS: atom_id res chain seq x y z
N MET A 1 -15.17 -1.30 32.39
CA MET A 1 -14.21 -1.20 33.52
C MET A 1 -14.92 -1.46 34.85
N LEU A 2 -14.24 -2.02 35.86
CA LEU A 2 -14.79 -2.16 37.22
C LEU A 2 -15.03 -0.77 37.85
N THR A 3 -16.08 -0.62 38.65
CA THR A 3 -16.28 0.61 39.45
C THR A 3 -15.17 0.78 40.50
N ALA A 4 -14.99 2.00 41.03
CA ALA A 4 -13.99 2.25 42.08
C ALA A 4 -14.20 1.35 43.32
N ALA A 5 -15.46 1.10 43.71
CA ALA A 5 -15.81 0.20 44.81
C ALA A 5 -15.46 -1.26 44.51
N GLN A 6 -15.75 -1.72 43.30
CA GLN A 6 -15.38 -3.05 42.81
C GLN A 6 -13.86 -3.25 42.76
N ALA A 7 -13.11 -2.27 42.25
CA ALA A 7 -11.66 -2.32 42.25
C ALA A 7 -11.06 -2.38 43.67
N ALA A 8 -11.64 -1.64 44.63
CA ALA A 8 -11.24 -1.71 46.03
C ALA A 8 -11.52 -3.08 46.65
N ARG A 9 -12.69 -3.67 46.38
CA ARG A 9 -13.05 -5.03 46.83
C ARG A 9 -12.10 -6.09 46.26
N LEU A 10 -11.76 -6.01 44.97
CA LEU A 10 -10.83 -6.94 44.35
C LEU A 10 -9.44 -6.87 44.99
N ARG A 11 -8.92 -5.66 45.24
CA ARG A 11 -7.64 -5.49 45.95
C ARG A 11 -7.69 -6.08 47.35
N ALA A 12 -8.80 -5.92 48.08
CA ALA A 12 -8.96 -6.50 49.40
C ALA A 12 -8.96 -8.04 49.38
N LEU A 13 -9.60 -8.66 48.38
CA LEU A 13 -9.59 -10.11 48.20
C LEU A 13 -8.21 -10.65 47.79
N ALA A 14 -7.43 -9.88 47.04
CA ALA A 14 -6.08 -10.25 46.61
C ALA A 14 -5.00 -10.01 47.68
N ALA A 15 -5.23 -9.09 48.62
CA ALA A 15 -4.26 -8.69 49.65
C ALA A 15 -3.64 -9.85 50.48
N PRO A 16 -4.36 -10.94 50.82
CA PRO A 16 -3.77 -12.09 51.50
C PRO A 16 -2.69 -12.82 50.69
N TYR A 17 -2.78 -12.76 49.36
CA TYR A 17 -1.86 -13.45 48.42
C TYR A 17 -0.65 -12.59 48.03
N ALA A 18 -0.71 -11.26 48.23
CA ALA A 18 0.39 -10.34 47.95
C ALA A 18 1.54 -10.42 48.99
N ARG A 19 1.32 -11.09 50.13
CA ARG A 19 2.34 -11.27 51.18
C ARG A 19 3.43 -12.29 50.83
N ASP A 20 3.30 -12.98 49.70
CA ASP A 20 4.28 -13.96 49.21
C ASP A 20 5.47 -13.31 48.44
N GLY A 21 5.64 -11.98 48.53
CA GLY A 21 6.84 -11.27 48.05
C GLY A 21 6.86 -10.93 46.55
N HIS A 22 5.78 -11.23 45.81
CA HIS A 22 5.64 -10.93 44.39
C HIS A 22 4.44 -10.01 44.12
N ASP A 23 4.69 -8.83 43.54
CA ASP A 23 3.63 -7.95 43.05
C ASP A 23 3.03 -8.53 41.76
N HIS A 24 1.87 -9.17 41.87
CA HIS A 24 1.17 -9.74 40.73
C HIS A 24 0.19 -8.72 40.10
N PRO A 25 0.29 -8.41 38.79
CA PRO A 25 -0.65 -7.50 38.13
C PRO A 25 -2.09 -8.03 38.19
N LEU A 26 -2.98 -7.31 38.89
CA LEU A 26 -4.39 -7.70 39.06
C LEU A 26 -5.25 -7.47 37.81
N THR A 27 -4.69 -6.97 36.71
CA THR A 27 -5.44 -6.57 35.51
C THR A 27 -6.17 -7.73 34.84
N ASN A 28 -5.56 -8.92 34.79
CA ASN A 28 -6.20 -10.13 34.24
C ASN A 28 -7.32 -10.62 35.16
N LEU A 29 -7.11 -10.55 36.47
CA LEU A 29 -8.10 -10.91 37.47
C LEU A 29 -9.30 -9.95 37.43
N ALA A 30 -9.03 -8.65 37.27
CA ALA A 30 -10.03 -7.62 37.11
C ALA A 30 -10.89 -7.83 35.85
N HIS A 31 -10.30 -8.26 34.72
CA HIS A 31 -11.05 -8.65 33.53
C HIS A 31 -11.94 -9.87 33.79
N ALA A 32 -11.38 -10.96 34.34
CA ALA A 32 -12.15 -12.16 34.65
C ALA A 32 -13.31 -11.92 35.62
N CYS A 33 -13.15 -10.95 36.54
CA CYS A 33 -14.19 -10.53 37.47
C CYS A 33 -15.32 -9.71 36.83
N ARG A 34 -15.16 -9.16 35.61
CA ARG A 34 -16.22 -8.37 34.95
C ARG A 34 -17.44 -9.21 34.60
N ASP A 35 -17.21 -10.46 34.19
CA ASP A 35 -18.25 -11.36 33.69
C ASP A 35 -18.77 -12.33 34.78
N VAL A 36 -18.36 -12.11 36.03
CA VAL A 36 -18.65 -12.99 37.15
C VAL A 36 -19.28 -12.21 38.31
N PRO A 37 -20.43 -12.66 38.86
CA PRO A 37 -21.04 -12.06 40.05
C PRO A 37 -20.07 -11.92 41.23
N GLU A 38 -20.17 -10.81 41.98
CA GLU A 38 -19.18 -10.43 43.02
C GLU A 38 -19.06 -11.43 44.19
N ASP A 39 -20.08 -12.24 44.42
CA ASP A 39 -20.09 -13.32 45.42
C ASP A 39 -19.16 -14.48 45.05
N ARG A 40 -18.90 -14.71 43.76
CA ARG A 40 -17.97 -15.74 43.26
C ARG A 40 -16.53 -15.25 43.11
N TRP A 41 -16.26 -13.96 43.35
CA TRP A 41 -14.91 -13.41 43.26
C TRP A 41 -13.91 -14.09 44.19
N PRO A 42 -14.21 -14.40 45.47
CA PRO A 42 -13.25 -15.05 46.36
C PRO A 42 -12.69 -16.37 45.80
N GLU A 43 -13.54 -17.20 45.21
CA GLU A 43 -13.14 -18.47 44.57
C GLU A 43 -12.26 -18.23 43.35
N LEU A 44 -12.63 -17.27 42.51
CA LEU A 44 -11.88 -16.89 41.31
C LEU A 44 -10.50 -16.34 41.66
N VAL A 45 -10.40 -15.49 42.69
CA VAL A 45 -9.13 -14.98 43.22
C VAL A 45 -8.26 -16.12 43.75
N ALA A 46 -8.81 -17.00 44.58
CA ALA A 46 -8.08 -18.14 45.14
C ALA A 46 -7.55 -19.08 44.03
N ALA A 47 -8.37 -19.39 43.04
CA ALA A 47 -7.98 -20.21 41.89
C ALA A 47 -6.89 -19.56 41.02
N HIS A 48 -6.95 -18.23 40.86
CA HIS A 48 -5.92 -17.48 40.12
C HIS A 48 -4.54 -17.58 40.79
N PHE A 49 -4.46 -17.32 42.10
CA PHE A 49 -3.20 -17.41 42.83
C PHE A 49 -2.73 -18.86 43.04
N ALA A 50 -3.64 -19.84 43.12
CA ALA A 50 -3.27 -21.25 43.10
C ALA A 50 -2.58 -21.64 41.79
N ARG A 51 -3.10 -21.18 40.63
CA ARG A 51 -2.45 -21.39 39.32
C ARG A 51 -1.10 -20.68 39.22
N LEU A 52 -0.97 -19.46 39.72
CA LEU A 52 0.32 -18.74 39.73
C LEU A 52 1.38 -19.45 40.58
N ARG A 53 1.00 -20.04 41.72
CA ARG A 53 1.92 -20.83 42.56
C ARG A 53 2.26 -22.21 41.97
N GLN A 54 1.38 -22.76 41.14
CA GLN A 54 1.61 -24.01 40.41
C GLN A 54 2.38 -23.80 39.09
N ALA A 55 2.45 -22.57 38.58
CA ALA A 55 3.29 -22.23 37.44
C ALA A 55 4.76 -22.54 37.82
N SER A 56 5.29 -23.59 37.17
CA SER A 56 6.51 -24.34 37.49
C SER A 56 7.69 -23.49 37.99
N THR A 57 8.39 -24.01 39.02
CA THR A 57 9.67 -23.49 39.55
C THR A 57 10.87 -23.76 38.63
N GLY A 58 10.63 -24.10 37.35
CA GLY A 58 11.65 -24.54 36.41
C GLY A 58 12.11 -25.99 36.65
N GLY A 59 13.00 -26.48 35.78
CA GLY A 59 13.57 -27.83 35.87
C GLY A 59 13.23 -28.76 34.70
N GLU A 60 12.57 -28.23 33.67
CA GLU A 60 12.29 -28.95 32.43
C GLU A 60 13.60 -29.29 31.69
N SER A 61 13.66 -30.50 31.13
CA SER A 61 14.74 -30.95 30.25
C SER A 61 14.77 -30.15 28.94
N ALA A 62 15.90 -30.16 28.23
CA ALA A 62 16.02 -29.52 26.92
C ALA A 62 14.94 -30.00 25.94
N GLU A 63 14.64 -31.31 25.94
CA GLU A 63 13.62 -31.91 25.07
C GLU A 63 12.20 -31.40 25.39
N GLU A 64 11.86 -31.27 26.69
CA GLU A 64 10.58 -30.72 27.13
C GLU A 64 10.45 -29.25 26.77
N LEU A 65 11.52 -28.46 26.93
CA LEU A 65 11.57 -27.07 26.52
C LEU A 65 11.32 -26.93 25.02
N LEU A 66 12.06 -27.68 24.18
CA LEU A 66 11.92 -27.64 22.72
C LEU A 66 10.53 -28.09 22.25
N ARG A 67 9.88 -29.03 22.95
CA ARG A 67 8.57 -29.51 22.55
C ARG A 67 7.49 -28.43 22.68
N ASP A 68 7.48 -27.70 23.78
CA ASP A 68 6.34 -26.84 24.16
C ASP A 68 6.66 -25.33 24.16
N VAL A 69 7.88 -24.93 23.76
CA VAL A 69 8.27 -23.50 23.66
C VAL A 69 7.54 -22.76 22.55
N HIS A 70 7.16 -21.52 22.82
CA HIS A 70 6.59 -20.59 21.86
C HIS A 70 7.31 -19.24 21.92
N ALA A 71 7.35 -18.56 20.78
CA ALA A 71 7.71 -17.15 20.73
C ALA A 71 6.55 -16.32 21.29
N ARG A 72 6.84 -15.40 22.22
CA ARG A 72 5.81 -14.63 22.91
C ARG A 72 6.11 -13.14 22.92
N LEU A 73 5.10 -12.34 22.60
CA LEU A 73 5.07 -10.91 22.84
C LEU A 73 4.59 -10.60 24.26
N LEU A 74 5.26 -9.68 24.93
CA LEU A 74 4.87 -9.09 26.21
C LEU A 74 4.84 -7.55 26.11
N PRO A 75 4.01 -6.88 26.92
CA PRO A 75 4.12 -5.43 27.12
C PRO A 75 5.48 -5.10 27.73
N VAL A 76 6.14 -4.04 27.28
CA VAL A 76 7.43 -3.62 27.82
C VAL A 76 7.38 -3.33 29.33
N GLU A 77 6.23 -2.87 29.81
CA GLU A 77 5.96 -2.59 31.23
C GLU A 77 5.97 -3.85 32.10
N SER A 78 5.86 -5.03 31.48
CA SER A 78 5.96 -6.31 32.20
C SER A 78 7.40 -6.71 32.50
N LEU A 79 8.40 -6.02 31.93
CA LEU A 79 9.82 -6.31 32.11
C LEU A 79 10.39 -5.48 33.27
N THR A 80 10.22 -5.96 34.50
CA THR A 80 10.86 -5.34 35.68
C THR A 80 12.39 -5.50 35.63
N PRO A 81 13.17 -4.68 36.35
CA PRO A 81 14.64 -4.82 36.38
C PRO A 81 15.12 -6.23 36.76
N GLU A 82 14.42 -6.91 37.67
CA GLU A 82 14.73 -8.28 38.08
C GLU A 82 14.49 -9.28 36.92
N LEU A 83 13.34 -9.15 36.24
CA LEU A 83 13.00 -9.98 35.09
C LEU A 83 13.93 -9.72 33.90
N ALA A 84 14.33 -8.47 33.67
CA ALA A 84 15.32 -8.11 32.65
C ALA A 84 16.68 -8.76 32.93
N GLY A 85 17.10 -8.86 34.19
CA GLY A 85 18.34 -9.52 34.59
C GLY A 85 18.33 -11.04 34.37
N ALA A 86 17.16 -11.66 34.50
CA ALA A 86 16.96 -13.10 34.32
C ALA A 86 16.71 -13.53 32.86
N MET A 87 16.48 -12.58 31.96
CA MET A 87 16.14 -12.82 30.55
C MET A 87 16.93 -11.88 29.64
N ARG A 88 18.26 -11.94 29.69
CA ARG A 88 19.13 -11.11 28.84
C ARG A 88 18.95 -11.41 27.35
N TYR A 89 18.45 -12.59 26.99
CA TYR A 89 18.09 -12.92 25.61
C TYR A 89 16.86 -12.13 25.09
N ALA A 90 16.03 -11.59 25.99
CA ALA A 90 14.82 -10.87 25.61
C ALA A 90 15.19 -9.60 24.83
N ARG A 91 14.37 -9.25 23.84
CA ARG A 91 14.63 -8.08 22.98
C ARG A 91 13.38 -7.23 22.83
N VAL A 92 13.54 -5.92 22.93
CA VAL A 92 12.49 -4.98 22.51
C VAL A 92 12.39 -5.10 20.98
N VAL A 93 11.22 -5.52 20.48
CA VAL A 93 10.98 -5.69 19.04
C VAL A 93 10.33 -4.47 18.40
N ALA A 94 9.62 -3.69 19.21
CA ALA A 94 9.04 -2.40 18.86
C ALA A 94 8.68 -1.64 20.15
N ASP A 95 8.38 -0.35 20.06
CA ASP A 95 7.92 0.42 21.22
C ASP A 95 6.69 -0.23 21.86
N GLY A 96 6.80 -0.58 23.14
CA GLY A 96 5.74 -1.25 23.88
C GLY A 96 5.71 -2.79 23.76
N LEU A 97 6.61 -3.40 22.98
CA LEU A 97 6.62 -4.85 22.74
C LEU A 97 8.00 -5.47 22.98
N VAL A 98 8.02 -6.51 23.81
CA VAL A 98 9.20 -7.33 24.09
C VAL A 98 8.96 -8.74 23.61
N PHE A 99 9.96 -9.31 22.93
CA PHE A 99 10.02 -10.73 22.60
C PHE A 99 10.67 -11.51 23.74
N VAL A 100 10.03 -12.62 24.12
CA VAL A 100 10.55 -13.63 25.03
C VAL A 100 10.22 -15.04 24.54
N HIS A 101 10.89 -16.05 25.09
CA HIS A 101 10.50 -17.45 24.95
C HIS A 101 9.61 -17.84 26.12
N ALA A 102 8.55 -18.59 25.83
CA ALA A 102 7.60 -19.02 26.83
C ALA A 102 7.19 -20.47 26.61
N LEU A 103 7.12 -21.24 27.69
CA LEU A 103 6.68 -22.62 27.70
C LEU A 103 5.16 -22.67 27.92
N ASP A 104 4.44 -23.32 27.01
CA ASP A 104 3.01 -23.55 27.16
C ASP A 104 2.77 -24.75 28.09
N GLY A 105 2.48 -24.46 29.36
CA GLY A 105 2.20 -25.48 30.36
C GLY A 105 0.71 -25.83 30.45
N PRO A 106 0.34 -26.97 31.06
CA PRO A 106 -1.05 -27.44 31.10
C PRO A 106 -2.05 -26.47 31.73
N THR A 107 -1.60 -25.62 32.67
CA THR A 107 -2.47 -24.70 33.43
C THR A 107 -1.96 -23.26 33.45
N SER A 108 -0.78 -23.00 32.91
CA SER A 108 -0.11 -21.70 32.94
C SER A 108 0.98 -21.61 31.89
N VAL A 109 1.26 -20.40 31.42
CA VAL A 109 2.44 -20.14 30.58
C VAL A 109 3.60 -19.63 31.42
N ARG A 110 4.76 -20.30 31.33
CA ARG A 110 5.99 -19.91 32.03
C ARG A 110 6.93 -19.18 31.08
N ILE A 111 7.45 -18.02 31.47
CA ILE A 111 8.49 -17.34 30.69
C ILE A 111 9.84 -18.00 30.98
N LEU A 112 10.64 -18.27 29.94
CA LEU A 112 11.94 -18.92 30.08
C LEU A 112 13.01 -17.93 30.54
N THR A 113 13.93 -18.37 31.39
CA THR A 113 15.09 -17.57 31.83
C THR A 113 16.32 -17.86 30.96
N ASP A 114 17.40 -17.09 31.15
CA ASP A 114 18.68 -17.36 30.51
C ASP A 114 19.17 -18.80 30.78
N ASP A 115 18.99 -19.33 32.00
CA ASP A 115 19.38 -20.70 32.36
C ASP A 115 18.60 -21.77 31.57
N ASP A 116 17.33 -21.51 31.25
CA ASP A 116 16.53 -22.40 30.41
C ASP A 116 17.02 -22.34 28.95
N VAL A 117 17.35 -21.14 28.49
CA VAL A 117 17.87 -20.92 27.14
C VAL A 117 19.24 -21.58 26.96
N GLU A 118 20.13 -21.47 27.94
CA GLU A 118 21.43 -22.16 27.95
C GLU A 118 21.28 -23.68 27.96
N ARG A 119 20.24 -24.21 28.63
CA ARG A 119 19.98 -25.66 28.69
C ARG A 119 19.54 -26.26 27.37
N ALA A 120 18.66 -25.58 26.63
CA ALA A 120 18.09 -26.10 25.39
C ALA A 120 18.81 -25.62 24.11
N GLY A 121 19.60 -24.56 24.20
CA GLY A 121 20.23 -23.89 23.06
C GLY A 121 19.32 -22.82 22.46
N LEU A 122 19.86 -21.62 22.26
CA LEU A 122 19.08 -20.47 21.77
C LEU A 122 18.58 -20.67 20.33
N GLU A 123 19.40 -21.26 19.46
CA GLU A 123 19.04 -21.48 18.06
C GLU A 123 17.94 -22.54 17.95
N GLU A 124 18.10 -23.67 18.64
CA GLU A 124 17.14 -24.77 18.70
C GLU A 124 15.82 -24.31 19.30
N LEU A 125 15.84 -23.54 20.39
CA LEU A 125 14.65 -22.92 20.96
C LEU A 125 14.00 -21.95 19.97
N GLY A 126 14.77 -21.17 19.23
CA GLY A 126 14.27 -20.27 18.18
C GLY A 126 13.49 -21.02 17.10
N GLN A 127 14.07 -22.10 16.58
CA GLN A 127 13.45 -22.94 15.55
C GLN A 127 12.18 -23.63 16.06
N ALA A 128 12.24 -24.22 17.25
CA ALA A 128 11.10 -24.86 17.89
C ALA A 128 9.97 -23.87 18.20
N ALA A 129 10.31 -22.70 18.76
CA ALA A 129 9.37 -21.63 19.08
C ALA A 129 8.64 -21.11 17.84
N TYR A 130 9.35 -20.95 16.72
CA TYR A 130 8.73 -20.61 15.44
C TYR A 130 7.78 -21.72 14.97
N ALA A 131 8.25 -22.97 14.93
CA ALA A 131 7.45 -24.09 14.43
C ALA A 131 6.17 -24.32 15.26
N ASN A 132 6.27 -24.21 16.59
CA ASN A 132 5.15 -24.29 17.52
C ASN A 132 4.17 -23.12 17.30
N LEU A 133 4.67 -21.88 17.24
CA LEU A 133 3.85 -20.70 17.01
C LEU A 133 3.09 -20.76 15.68
N MET A 134 3.70 -21.24 14.59
CA MET A 134 3.03 -21.34 13.30
C MET A 134 1.91 -22.41 13.29
N ARG A 135 2.01 -23.43 14.15
CA ARG A 135 0.97 -24.46 14.36
C ARG A 135 -0.20 -24.00 15.23
N VAL A 136 -0.06 -22.89 15.97
CA VAL A 136 -1.16 -22.33 16.77
C VAL A 136 -2.36 -22.03 15.86
N PRO A 137 -3.55 -22.60 16.12
CA PRO A 137 -4.75 -22.37 15.33
C PRO A 137 -5.23 -20.93 15.51
N VAL A 138 -5.77 -20.36 14.44
CA VAL A 138 -6.38 -19.03 14.43
C VAL A 138 -7.66 -19.06 13.61
N GLU A 139 -8.63 -18.28 14.05
CA GLU A 139 -9.73 -17.84 13.22
C GLU A 139 -9.30 -16.60 12.45
N HIS A 140 -9.74 -16.50 11.19
CA HIS A 140 -9.44 -15.39 10.30
C HIS A 140 -10.75 -14.76 9.83
N GLU A 141 -10.86 -13.46 10.04
CA GLU A 141 -11.96 -12.65 9.53
C GLU A 141 -11.41 -11.44 8.76
N GLU A 142 -12.09 -11.07 7.68
CA GLU A 142 -11.84 -9.82 6.99
C GLU A 142 -12.85 -8.77 7.43
N VAL A 143 -12.34 -7.68 8.02
CA VAL A 143 -13.16 -6.61 8.57
C VAL A 143 -13.02 -5.38 7.67
N SER A 144 -14.13 -4.96 7.08
CA SER A 144 -14.22 -3.65 6.43
C SER A 144 -14.34 -2.56 7.49
N ILE A 145 -13.45 -1.58 7.44
CA ILE A 145 -13.50 -0.37 8.29
C ILE A 145 -14.00 0.82 7.46
N GLU A 146 -14.27 1.95 8.11
CA GLU A 146 -14.69 3.16 7.40
C GLU A 146 -13.74 3.50 6.23
N GLY A 147 -14.31 3.80 5.07
CA GLY A 147 -13.55 4.03 3.83
C GLY A 147 -13.41 2.77 2.99
N ARG A 148 -12.24 2.59 2.36
CA ARG A 148 -11.94 1.45 1.47
C ARG A 148 -11.01 0.40 2.08
N ALA A 149 -10.54 0.63 3.30
CA ALA A 149 -9.57 -0.26 3.93
C ALA A 149 -10.20 -1.57 4.42
N ARG A 150 -9.46 -2.66 4.21
CA ARG A 150 -9.80 -4.01 4.67
C ARG A 150 -8.75 -4.50 5.64
N LEU A 151 -9.17 -5.01 6.79
CA LEU A 151 -8.29 -5.54 7.83
C LEU A 151 -8.40 -7.07 7.87
N HIS A 152 -7.28 -7.76 7.98
CA HIS A 152 -7.24 -9.18 8.29
C HIS A 152 -7.09 -9.33 9.81
N SER A 153 -8.14 -9.78 10.48
CA SER A 153 -8.16 -10.04 11.92
C SER A 153 -7.87 -11.51 12.18
N LEU A 154 -6.85 -11.80 12.99
CA LEU A 154 -6.48 -13.14 13.43
C LEU A 154 -6.67 -13.26 14.94
N TYR A 155 -7.56 -14.15 15.37
CA TYR A 155 -7.87 -14.35 16.79
C TYR A 155 -8.01 -15.82 17.16
N GLY A 156 -7.97 -16.13 18.46
CA GLY A 156 -8.22 -17.48 18.96
C GLY A 156 -7.94 -17.67 20.44
N ASP A 157 -8.23 -18.86 20.94
CA ASP A 157 -8.12 -19.19 22.37
C ASP A 157 -6.68 -19.20 22.89
N SER A 158 -5.70 -19.49 22.02
CA SER A 158 -4.30 -19.54 22.42
C SER A 158 -3.76 -18.15 22.76
N PRO A 159 -3.05 -17.98 23.90
CA PRO A 159 -2.43 -16.71 24.28
C PRO A 159 -1.21 -16.34 23.42
N PHE A 160 -0.88 -17.16 22.42
CA PHE A 160 0.25 -16.93 21.51
C PHE A 160 -0.17 -16.35 20.16
N VAL A 161 -1.47 -16.24 19.87
CA VAL A 161 -2.00 -15.78 18.57
C VAL A 161 -1.34 -14.47 18.14
N ALA A 162 -1.34 -13.45 18.99
CA ALA A 162 -0.78 -12.14 18.66
C ALA A 162 0.72 -12.17 18.36
N SER A 163 1.43 -13.17 18.89
CA SER A 163 2.88 -13.32 18.67
C SER A 163 3.21 -13.73 17.24
N LYS A 164 2.23 -14.19 16.45
CA LYS A 164 2.38 -14.39 15.00
C LYS A 164 2.77 -13.10 14.27
N ALA A 165 2.55 -11.91 14.86
CA ALA A 165 3.03 -10.64 14.31
C ALA A 165 4.57 -10.58 14.15
N LEU A 166 5.33 -11.34 14.94
CA LEU A 166 6.78 -11.49 14.80
C LEU A 166 7.18 -12.14 13.47
N PHE A 167 6.29 -12.95 12.91
CA PHE A 167 6.48 -13.71 11.67
C PHE A 167 5.33 -13.45 10.68
N LEU A 168 4.87 -12.20 10.63
CA LEU A 168 3.63 -11.83 9.93
C LEU A 168 3.62 -12.28 8.47
N SER A 169 4.73 -12.17 7.74
CA SER A 169 4.83 -12.63 6.35
C SER A 169 4.47 -14.12 6.19
N ALA A 170 4.99 -14.98 7.07
CA ALA A 170 4.68 -16.40 7.05
C ALA A 170 3.23 -16.66 7.50
N ALA A 171 2.75 -15.93 8.50
CA ALA A 171 1.37 -16.05 9.00
C ALA A 171 0.34 -15.64 7.94
N ALA A 172 0.53 -14.48 7.30
CA ALA A 172 -0.32 -14.00 6.22
C ALA A 172 -0.38 -15.02 5.08
N ARG A 173 0.78 -15.47 4.58
CA ARG A 173 0.84 -16.47 3.50
C ARG A 173 0.14 -17.78 3.85
N GLN A 174 0.28 -18.28 5.08
CA GLN A 174 -0.39 -19.51 5.51
C GLN A 174 -1.92 -19.35 5.55
N ILE A 175 -2.41 -18.15 5.84
CA ILE A 175 -3.84 -17.88 6.09
C ILE A 175 -4.56 -17.45 4.82
N THR A 176 -3.98 -16.51 4.08
CA THR A 176 -4.59 -15.92 2.87
C THR A 176 -4.12 -16.60 1.58
N GLY A 177 -3.03 -17.39 1.63
CA GLY A 177 -2.37 -17.95 0.46
C GLY A 177 -1.43 -16.98 -0.26
N GLU A 178 -1.53 -15.68 0.03
CA GLU A 178 -0.81 -14.61 -0.64
C GLU A 178 0.35 -14.08 0.22
N PRO A 179 1.53 -13.79 -0.37
CA PRO A 179 2.58 -13.11 0.35
C PRO A 179 2.18 -11.67 0.68
N LEU A 180 2.72 -11.12 1.78
CA LEU A 180 2.62 -9.69 2.02
C LEU A 180 3.38 -8.91 0.92
N PRO A 181 2.89 -7.72 0.55
CA PRO A 181 3.59 -6.88 -0.41
C PRO A 181 4.93 -6.41 0.16
N ASP A 182 5.88 -6.08 -0.72
CA ASP A 182 7.21 -5.58 -0.37
C ASP A 182 7.18 -4.32 0.52
N THR A 183 6.10 -3.53 0.39
CA THR A 183 5.77 -2.34 1.18
C THR A 183 5.37 -2.65 2.62
N GLY A 184 5.06 -3.92 2.91
CA GLY A 184 4.71 -4.40 4.23
C GLY A 184 3.22 -4.23 4.57
N ALA A 185 2.94 -4.13 5.87
CA ALA A 185 1.58 -4.04 6.38
C ALA A 185 1.52 -3.10 7.59
N LEU A 186 0.37 -2.45 7.79
CA LEU A 186 0.04 -1.87 9.07
C LEU A 186 -0.46 -2.98 9.99
N VAL A 187 -0.06 -2.98 11.27
CA VAL A 187 -0.31 -4.08 12.21
C VAL A 187 -0.68 -3.53 13.57
N VAL A 188 -1.61 -4.20 14.24
CA VAL A 188 -1.97 -3.95 15.64
C VAL A 188 -1.98 -5.27 16.41
N VAL A 189 -1.53 -5.22 17.66
CA VAL A 189 -1.50 -6.36 18.59
C VAL A 189 -2.14 -5.95 19.93
N PRO A 190 -3.47 -5.70 19.94
CA PRO A 190 -4.16 -5.11 21.08
C PRO A 190 -4.05 -5.96 22.35
N ASN A 191 -4.17 -7.28 22.22
CA ASN A 191 -4.08 -8.24 23.32
C ASN A 191 -3.47 -9.55 22.81
N ARG A 192 -3.08 -10.45 23.73
CA ARG A 192 -2.33 -11.68 23.40
C ARG A 192 -3.08 -12.68 22.50
N HIS A 193 -4.39 -12.55 22.40
CA HIS A 193 -5.28 -13.45 21.66
C HIS A 193 -5.66 -12.91 20.27
N LEU A 194 -5.22 -11.70 19.91
CA LEU A 194 -5.67 -10.99 18.71
C LEU A 194 -4.54 -10.18 18.10
N LEU A 195 -4.37 -10.31 16.79
CA LEU A 195 -3.68 -9.32 15.97
C LEU A 195 -4.54 -8.99 14.75
N ALA A 196 -4.43 -7.78 14.25
CA ALA A 196 -5.01 -7.42 12.97
C ALA A 196 -3.98 -6.69 12.10
N TYR A 197 -4.10 -6.84 10.78
CA TYR A 197 -3.19 -6.17 9.84
C TYR A 197 -3.88 -5.73 8.56
N HIS A 198 -3.31 -4.72 7.91
CA HIS A 198 -3.71 -4.22 6.60
C HIS A 198 -2.48 -4.22 5.66
N PRO A 199 -2.47 -5.06 4.61
CA PRO A 199 -1.43 -5.03 3.57
C PRO A 199 -1.40 -3.66 2.87
N ILE A 200 -0.22 -3.09 2.68
CA ILE A 200 -0.08 -1.76 2.05
C ILE A 200 0.01 -1.94 0.53
N THR A 201 -1.13 -2.03 -0.15
CA THR A 201 -1.19 -2.26 -1.61
C THR A 201 -1.58 -1.03 -2.41
N ASP A 202 -2.36 -0.12 -1.82
CA ASP A 202 -2.99 1.00 -2.51
C ASP A 202 -3.27 2.18 -1.56
N GLY A 203 -4.03 3.18 -2.04
CA GLY A 203 -4.36 4.39 -1.31
C GLY A 203 -5.26 4.17 -0.08
N SER A 204 -5.85 2.99 0.10
CA SER A 204 -6.65 2.65 1.30
C SER A 204 -5.81 2.61 2.58
N VAL A 205 -4.48 2.59 2.47
CA VAL A 205 -3.55 2.72 3.62
C VAL A 205 -3.86 3.93 4.51
N VAL A 206 -4.34 5.05 3.93
CA VAL A 206 -4.70 6.25 4.69
C VAL A 206 -5.91 6.02 5.58
N ASP A 207 -6.93 5.34 5.05
CA ASP A 207 -8.12 4.93 5.81
C ASP A 207 -7.73 3.92 6.89
N ALA A 208 -6.84 2.98 6.53
CA ALA A 208 -6.37 1.91 7.42
C ALA A 208 -5.61 2.43 8.64
N VAL A 209 -4.80 3.49 8.52
CA VAL A 209 -4.05 4.06 9.64
C VAL A 209 -5.00 4.46 10.79
N ASN A 210 -6.08 5.19 10.48
CA ASN A 210 -7.03 5.64 11.50
C ASN A 210 -7.94 4.50 11.96
N GLY A 211 -8.43 3.67 11.02
CA GLY A 211 -9.32 2.56 11.37
C GLY A 211 -8.64 1.51 12.25
N LEU A 212 -7.37 1.18 12.00
CA LEU A 212 -6.58 0.30 12.87
C LEU A 212 -6.33 0.90 14.25
N ALA A 213 -6.09 2.20 14.35
CA ALA A 213 -5.89 2.85 15.65
C ALA A 213 -7.15 2.75 16.52
N SER A 214 -8.31 3.09 15.96
CA SER A 214 -9.60 2.96 16.65
C SER A 214 -9.93 1.51 17.01
N TYR A 215 -9.70 0.58 16.08
CA TYR A 215 -9.89 -0.85 16.30
C TYR A 215 -9.01 -1.39 17.43
N ALA A 216 -7.71 -1.06 17.41
CA ALA A 216 -6.76 -1.51 18.42
C ALA A 216 -7.07 -0.96 19.80
N LEU A 217 -7.47 0.32 19.91
CA LEU A 217 -7.79 0.92 21.19
C LEU A 217 -8.98 0.21 21.86
N GLY A 218 -10.08 0.00 21.14
CA GLY A 218 -11.23 -0.74 21.67
C GLY A 218 -10.87 -2.17 22.08
N ALA A 219 -10.18 -2.91 21.19
CA ALA A 219 -9.78 -4.29 21.46
C ALA A 219 -8.75 -4.42 22.60
N HIS A 220 -7.98 -3.38 22.90
CA HIS A 220 -7.02 -3.34 24.00
C HIS A 220 -7.70 -3.10 25.35
N GLU A 221 -8.75 -2.29 25.41
CA GLU A 221 -9.50 -1.98 26.64
C GLU A 221 -10.46 -3.10 27.08
N ASP A 222 -11.01 -3.82 26.09
CA ASP A 222 -12.02 -4.85 26.31
C ASP A 222 -11.43 -6.25 26.47
N GLY A 223 -10.31 -6.55 25.80
CA GLY A 223 -9.73 -7.89 25.73
C GLY A 223 -8.85 -8.29 26.94
N PRO A 224 -8.89 -9.56 27.38
CA PRO A 224 -7.97 -10.05 28.42
C PRO A 224 -6.53 -10.14 27.88
N GLY A 225 -5.54 -9.81 28.71
CA GLY A 225 -4.14 -9.90 28.29
C GLY A 225 -3.72 -8.82 27.32
N ALA A 226 -4.12 -7.58 27.61
CA ALA A 226 -3.65 -6.36 26.96
C ALA A 226 -2.13 -6.43 26.64
N LEU A 227 -1.81 -6.15 25.38
CA LEU A 227 -0.44 -6.08 24.87
C LEU A 227 -0.11 -4.63 24.52
N SER A 228 -0.57 -4.14 23.37
CA SER A 228 -0.29 -2.77 22.95
C SER A 228 -1.43 -2.16 22.15
N PRO A 229 -1.87 -0.93 22.46
CA PRO A 229 -2.88 -0.22 21.67
C PRO A 229 -2.28 0.48 20.43
N ARG A 230 -0.97 0.33 20.19
CA ARG A 230 -0.24 1.06 19.14
C ARG A 230 -0.47 0.44 17.76
N VAL A 231 -0.42 1.29 16.75
CA VAL A 231 -0.31 0.90 15.34
C VAL A 231 1.16 0.80 14.97
N TYR A 232 1.54 -0.29 14.32
CA TYR A 232 2.88 -0.56 13.84
C TYR A 232 2.90 -0.65 12.33
N TRP A 233 4.03 -0.31 11.72
CA TRP A 233 4.36 -0.68 10.36
C TRP A 233 5.29 -1.90 10.41
N TRP A 234 4.81 -3.02 9.89
CA TRP A 234 5.63 -4.19 9.63
C TRP A 234 6.26 -4.05 8.25
N HIS A 235 7.60 -4.06 8.19
CA HIS A 235 8.34 -3.99 6.94
C HIS A 235 9.66 -4.76 7.07
N ARG A 236 9.87 -5.73 6.16
CA ARG A 236 11.06 -6.61 6.11
C ARG A 236 11.41 -7.26 7.46
N GLY A 237 10.38 -7.70 8.20
CA GLY A 237 10.55 -8.37 9.50
C GLY A 237 10.70 -7.44 10.71
N GLY A 238 10.83 -6.12 10.50
CA GLY A 238 10.83 -5.13 11.57
C GLY A 238 9.42 -4.60 11.86
N LEU A 239 9.17 -4.21 13.11
CA LEU A 239 7.96 -3.50 13.54
C LEU A 239 8.34 -2.10 14.02
N THR A 240 7.82 -1.07 13.36
CA THR A 240 8.05 0.34 13.74
C THR A 240 6.75 0.94 14.24
N SER A 241 6.72 1.46 15.47
CA SER A 241 5.52 2.11 16.02
C SER A 241 5.24 3.40 15.24
N LEU A 242 4.00 3.54 14.77
CA LEU A 242 3.47 4.79 14.21
C LEU A 242 2.78 5.62 15.28
N THR A 243 2.38 5.00 16.39
CA THR A 243 1.74 5.69 17.49
C THR A 243 2.78 6.33 18.40
N VAL A 244 2.65 7.63 18.63
CA VAL A 244 3.37 8.38 19.66
C VAL A 244 2.39 8.74 20.75
N ILE A 245 2.74 8.37 21.99
CA ILE A 245 1.94 8.63 23.18
C ILE A 245 2.61 9.77 23.95
N ASP A 246 1.91 10.88 24.11
CA ASP A 246 2.34 11.96 24.99
C ASP A 246 2.06 11.56 26.45
N PRO A 247 3.09 11.41 27.30
CA PRO A 247 2.90 10.96 28.68
C PRO A 247 2.18 12.00 29.56
N ASP A 248 2.26 13.29 29.23
CA ASP A 248 1.68 14.37 30.02
C ASP A 248 0.20 14.56 29.68
N THR A 249 -0.13 14.54 28.39
CA THR A 249 -1.51 14.75 27.92
C THR A 249 -2.30 13.45 27.73
N ARG A 250 -1.62 12.29 27.75
CA ARG A 250 -2.17 10.96 27.40
C ARG A 250 -2.85 10.95 26.03
N THR A 251 -2.38 11.80 25.12
CA THR A 251 -2.88 11.85 23.75
C THR A 251 -2.13 10.86 22.87
N PHE A 252 -2.87 10.21 21.97
CA PHE A 252 -2.34 9.31 20.97
C PHE A 252 -2.29 10.07 19.64
N SER A 253 -1.11 10.14 19.03
CA SER A 253 -0.94 10.69 17.68
C SER A 253 -0.28 9.67 16.76
N LEU A 254 -0.61 9.72 15.48
CA LEU A 254 -0.02 8.86 14.45
C LEU A 254 1.04 9.65 13.70
N GLN A 255 2.28 9.18 13.75
CA GLN A 255 3.46 9.77 13.12
C GLN A 255 4.14 8.72 12.23
N PRO A 256 3.67 8.55 10.99
CA PRO A 256 4.37 7.70 10.03
C PRO A 256 5.80 8.18 9.78
N PRO A 257 6.81 7.29 9.72
CA PRO A 257 8.16 7.68 9.37
C PRO A 257 8.21 8.26 7.95
N PRO A 258 9.18 9.14 7.61
CA PRO A 258 9.22 9.82 6.31
C PRO A 258 9.10 8.90 5.10
N HIS A 259 9.73 7.73 5.15
CA HIS A 259 9.66 6.74 4.07
C HIS A 259 8.25 6.18 3.87
N LEU A 260 7.54 5.81 4.94
CA LEU A 260 6.15 5.36 4.85
C LEU A 260 5.23 6.50 4.39
N LEU A 261 5.48 7.73 4.85
CA LEU A 261 4.70 8.88 4.43
C LEU A 261 4.82 9.16 2.93
N GLY A 262 6.04 9.08 2.36
CA GLY A 262 6.26 9.20 0.92
C GLY A 262 5.52 8.10 0.14
N LEU A 263 5.64 6.85 0.59
CA LEU A 263 4.92 5.72 0.00
C LEU A 263 3.40 5.93 0.03
N MET A 264 2.84 6.37 1.16
CA MET A 264 1.40 6.64 1.29
C MET A 264 0.95 7.74 0.31
N LYS A 265 1.72 8.83 0.17
CA LYS A 265 1.43 9.90 -0.80
C LYS A 265 1.41 9.37 -2.23
N GLY A 266 2.42 8.59 -2.60
CA GLY A 266 2.53 7.96 -3.92
C GLY A 266 1.37 7.01 -4.20
N LEU A 267 1.05 6.12 -3.27
CA LEU A 267 -0.05 5.17 -3.39
C LEU A 267 -1.40 5.87 -3.56
N VAL A 268 -1.70 6.90 -2.76
CA VAL A 268 -2.95 7.66 -2.91
C VAL A 268 -3.06 8.28 -4.31
N ARG A 269 -1.98 8.84 -4.83
CA ARG A 269 -1.97 9.45 -6.16
C ARG A 269 -2.12 8.44 -7.27
N LEU A 270 -1.38 7.33 -7.20
CA LEU A 270 -1.47 6.23 -8.16
C LEU A 270 -2.86 5.60 -8.18
N ASP A 271 -3.41 5.33 -7.01
CA ASP A 271 -4.73 4.72 -6.84
C ASP A 271 -5.87 5.62 -7.36
N ARG A 272 -5.86 6.91 -6.99
CA ARG A 272 -6.83 7.89 -7.51
C ARG A 272 -6.77 8.04 -9.04
N ALA A 273 -5.59 7.92 -9.62
CA ALA A 273 -5.41 7.94 -11.06
C ALA A 273 -5.75 6.60 -11.74
N GLY A 274 -6.14 5.57 -10.98
CA GLY A 274 -6.44 4.23 -11.48
C GLY A 274 -5.22 3.50 -12.03
N ARG A 275 -4.01 3.81 -11.54
CA ARG A 275 -2.73 3.24 -12.00
C ARG A 275 -2.31 1.99 -11.24
N LEU A 276 -2.99 1.65 -10.15
CA LEU A 276 -2.75 0.42 -9.41
C LEU A 276 -3.78 -0.64 -9.80
N ALA A 277 -3.34 -1.89 -9.87
CA ALA A 277 -4.24 -3.03 -10.02
C ALA A 277 -5.08 -3.18 -8.74
N ALA A 278 -6.28 -2.59 -8.72
CA ALA A 278 -7.22 -2.77 -7.63
C ALA A 278 -7.91 -4.14 -7.72
N ALA A 279 -8.16 -4.76 -6.57
CA ALA A 279 -9.06 -5.91 -6.44
C ALA A 279 -10.52 -5.42 -6.50
N SER A 280 -10.98 -4.99 -7.67
CA SER A 280 -12.38 -4.65 -7.90
C SER A 280 -12.83 -5.14 -9.27
N THR A 281 -13.76 -6.10 -9.23
CA THR A 281 -14.54 -6.58 -10.37
C THR A 281 -15.78 -5.70 -10.51
N ALA A 282 -15.82 -4.87 -11.54
CA ALA A 282 -17.06 -4.31 -12.05
C ALA A 282 -16.97 -4.24 -13.59
N GLU A 283 -17.90 -4.91 -14.25
CA GLU A 283 -17.98 -5.11 -15.70
C GLU A 283 -18.90 -4.08 -16.37
N ALA A 284 -18.56 -3.73 -17.61
CA ALA A 284 -19.38 -3.26 -18.74
C ALA A 284 -20.42 -2.12 -18.59
N SER A 285 -21.10 -1.91 -17.45
CA SER A 285 -21.97 -0.74 -17.22
C SER A 285 -21.19 0.56 -17.04
N GLN A 286 -19.85 0.50 -17.08
CA GLN A 286 -18.95 1.60 -16.77
C GLN A 286 -18.86 2.65 -17.87
N VAL A 287 -18.88 2.30 -19.17
CA VAL A 287 -18.55 3.29 -20.21
C VAL A 287 -19.58 4.43 -20.25
N THR A 288 -20.88 4.11 -20.26
CA THR A 288 -21.93 5.15 -20.23
C THR A 288 -21.88 6.01 -18.97
N GLU A 289 -21.61 5.40 -17.80
CA GLU A 289 -21.46 6.13 -16.54
C GLU A 289 -20.23 7.05 -16.58
N LEU A 290 -19.09 6.54 -17.04
CA LEU A 290 -17.84 7.29 -17.23
C LEU A 290 -18.01 8.42 -18.25
N THR A 291 -18.77 8.21 -19.33
CA THR A 291 -19.15 9.25 -20.29
C THR A 291 -19.91 10.36 -19.60
N HIS A 292 -20.91 10.02 -18.77
CA HIS A 292 -21.68 10.99 -18.03
C HIS A 292 -20.82 11.75 -17.00
N THR A 293 -20.03 11.03 -16.20
CA THR A 293 -19.10 11.61 -15.21
C THR A 293 -18.09 12.56 -15.86
N THR A 294 -17.55 12.19 -17.03
CA THR A 294 -16.63 13.04 -17.79
C THR A 294 -17.33 14.29 -18.29
N ALA A 295 -18.54 14.14 -18.86
CA ALA A 295 -19.34 15.27 -19.35
C ALA A 295 -19.72 16.25 -18.24
N GLU A 296 -20.10 15.75 -17.06
CA GLU A 296 -20.39 16.58 -15.89
C GLU A 296 -19.14 17.28 -15.36
N SER A 297 -17.99 16.60 -15.36
CA SER A 297 -16.72 17.19 -14.94
C SER A 297 -16.29 18.33 -15.86
N ILE A 298 -16.45 18.20 -17.17
CA ILE A 298 -16.20 19.28 -18.13
C ILE A 298 -17.21 20.43 -17.93
N ALA A 299 -18.51 20.12 -17.77
CA ALA A 299 -19.53 21.14 -17.56
C ALA A 299 -19.28 22.01 -16.32
N ARG A 300 -18.74 21.42 -15.24
CA ARG A 300 -18.40 22.13 -14.00
C ARG A 300 -17.26 23.14 -14.16
N LEU A 301 -16.43 23.04 -15.20
CA LEU A 301 -15.27 23.92 -15.40
C LEU A 301 -15.65 25.39 -15.62
N ALA A 302 -16.84 25.66 -16.16
CA ALA A 302 -17.34 27.03 -16.31
C ALA A 302 -17.50 27.76 -14.96
N GLY A 303 -17.80 27.02 -13.88
CA GLY A 303 -17.93 27.56 -12.53
C GLY A 303 -16.72 27.30 -11.62
N SER A 304 -15.89 26.30 -11.94
CA SER A 304 -14.72 25.92 -11.16
C SER A 304 -13.57 25.43 -12.06
N PRO A 305 -12.71 26.33 -12.55
CA PRO A 305 -11.55 25.97 -13.38
C PRO A 305 -10.57 25.01 -12.68
N ALA A 306 -10.55 25.02 -11.34
CA ALA A 306 -9.71 24.11 -10.54
C ALA A 306 -10.03 22.62 -10.76
N GLY A 307 -11.23 22.29 -11.26
CA GLY A 307 -11.64 20.92 -11.58
C GLY A 307 -10.99 20.33 -12.85
N LEU A 308 -10.16 21.09 -13.57
CA LEU A 308 -9.58 20.64 -14.85
C LEU A 308 -8.73 19.38 -14.73
N GLY A 309 -8.00 19.21 -13.62
CA GLY A 309 -7.24 18.00 -13.35
C GLY A 309 -8.14 16.76 -13.20
N GLU A 310 -9.27 16.90 -12.50
CA GLU A 310 -10.25 15.81 -12.35
C GLU A 310 -10.94 15.48 -13.67
N ALA A 311 -11.32 16.50 -14.46
CA ALA A 311 -11.90 16.31 -15.78
C ALA A 311 -10.93 15.58 -16.72
N PHE A 312 -9.65 15.97 -16.71
CA PHE A 312 -8.62 15.27 -17.48
C PHE A 312 -8.46 13.82 -17.03
N ALA A 313 -8.33 13.55 -15.72
CA ALA A 313 -8.23 12.19 -15.20
C ALA A 313 -9.44 11.32 -15.61
N SER A 314 -10.66 11.86 -15.54
CA SER A 314 -11.90 11.18 -15.99
C SER A 314 -11.85 10.87 -17.48
N ALA A 315 -11.40 11.80 -18.32
CA ALA A 315 -11.28 11.58 -19.77
C ALA A 315 -10.23 10.53 -20.13
N VAL A 316 -9.11 10.47 -19.40
CA VAL A 316 -8.11 9.39 -19.56
C VAL A 316 -8.73 8.04 -19.26
N VAL A 317 -9.48 7.92 -18.16
CA VAL A 317 -10.18 6.69 -17.76
C VAL A 317 -11.19 6.29 -18.83
N LEU A 318 -12.01 7.23 -19.33
CA LEU A 318 -12.98 6.99 -20.38
C LEU A 318 -12.31 6.49 -21.68
N ALA A 319 -11.24 7.16 -22.13
CA ALA A 319 -10.49 6.80 -23.32
C ALA A 319 -9.96 5.35 -23.27
N HIS A 320 -9.43 4.94 -22.12
CA HIS A 320 -8.98 3.55 -21.94
C HIS A 320 -10.16 2.56 -21.82
N ALA A 321 -11.27 2.96 -21.20
CA ALA A 321 -12.44 2.12 -21.04
C ALA A 321 -13.08 1.75 -22.40
N HIS A 322 -13.12 2.69 -23.35
CA HIS A 322 -13.59 2.41 -24.71
C HIS A 322 -12.79 1.29 -25.40
N CYS A 323 -11.48 1.21 -25.15
CA CYS A 323 -10.64 0.14 -25.69
C CYS A 323 -10.93 -1.26 -25.13
N ALA A 324 -11.79 -1.40 -24.10
CA ALA A 324 -12.28 -2.71 -23.67
C ALA A 324 -13.25 -3.32 -24.68
N ALA A 325 -14.17 -2.51 -25.22
CA ALA A 325 -15.17 -2.92 -26.21
C ALA A 325 -14.68 -2.74 -27.65
N ASP A 326 -13.72 -1.85 -27.86
CA ASP A 326 -13.08 -1.56 -29.15
C ASP A 326 -11.54 -1.63 -29.04
N PRO A 327 -10.95 -2.84 -28.91
CA PRO A 327 -9.51 -2.99 -28.70
C PRO A 327 -8.64 -2.45 -29.83
N GLY A 328 -9.19 -2.27 -31.03
CA GLY A 328 -8.49 -1.72 -32.18
C GLY A 328 -8.55 -0.19 -32.28
N ALA A 329 -9.42 0.47 -31.50
CA ALA A 329 -9.81 1.88 -31.66
C ALA A 329 -10.43 2.19 -33.05
N ALA A 330 -11.33 1.31 -33.48
CA ALA A 330 -12.04 1.36 -34.75
C ALA A 330 -13.35 2.16 -34.72
N HIS A 331 -13.83 2.61 -33.57
CA HIS A 331 -15.10 3.33 -33.43
C HIS A 331 -14.89 4.82 -33.20
N ILE A 332 -15.82 5.64 -33.67
CA ILE A 332 -15.75 7.11 -33.53
C ILE A 332 -15.82 7.54 -32.06
N ASP A 333 -16.67 6.90 -31.26
CA ASP A 333 -16.80 7.20 -29.83
C ASP A 333 -15.47 6.98 -29.07
N THR A 334 -14.68 5.98 -29.48
CA THR A 334 -13.34 5.76 -28.95
C THR A 334 -12.46 6.98 -29.27
N TRP A 335 -12.47 7.45 -30.51
CA TRP A 335 -11.70 8.62 -30.91
C TRP A 335 -12.15 9.91 -30.23
N ASP A 336 -13.45 10.12 -30.04
CA ASP A 336 -14.00 11.26 -29.29
C ASP A 336 -13.47 11.31 -27.85
N ALA A 337 -13.43 10.15 -27.17
CA ALA A 337 -12.87 10.05 -25.83
C ALA A 337 -11.36 10.37 -25.80
N TRP A 338 -10.58 9.86 -26.76
CA TRP A 338 -9.15 10.14 -26.88
C TRP A 338 -8.88 11.62 -27.25
N ALA A 339 -9.67 12.19 -28.15
CA ALA A 339 -9.60 13.60 -28.52
C ALA A 339 -9.89 14.52 -27.32
N THR A 340 -10.96 14.22 -26.56
CA THR A 340 -11.30 14.94 -25.33
C THR A 340 -10.17 14.85 -24.30
N ALA A 341 -9.56 13.68 -24.11
CA ALA A 341 -8.41 13.53 -23.20
C ALA A 341 -7.20 14.37 -23.65
N VAL A 342 -6.89 14.41 -24.96
CA VAL A 342 -5.83 15.26 -25.52
C VAL A 342 -6.11 16.75 -25.32
N GLN A 343 -7.35 17.19 -25.55
CA GLN A 343 -7.76 18.59 -25.37
C GLN A 343 -7.61 19.02 -23.92
N LEU A 344 -8.18 18.25 -22.98
CA LEU A 344 -8.13 18.54 -21.55
C LEU A 344 -6.71 18.48 -21.00
N GLY A 345 -5.91 17.48 -21.38
CA GLY A 345 -4.52 17.35 -20.94
C GLY A 345 -3.65 18.51 -21.43
N SER A 346 -3.83 18.94 -22.68
CA SER A 346 -3.12 20.12 -23.21
C SER A 346 -3.54 21.40 -22.49
N ALA A 347 -4.85 21.59 -22.27
CA ALA A 347 -5.38 22.76 -21.58
C ALA A 347 -4.89 22.82 -20.12
N LEU A 348 -4.83 21.68 -19.42
CA LEU A 348 -4.37 21.58 -18.03
C LEU A 348 -2.95 22.13 -17.84
N PHE A 349 -2.05 21.84 -18.78
CA PHE A 349 -0.65 22.21 -18.62
C PHE A 349 -0.24 23.46 -19.38
N THR A 350 -0.95 23.83 -20.44
CA THR A 350 -0.51 24.89 -21.37
C THR A 350 -1.54 26.01 -21.54
N GLY A 351 -2.68 25.93 -20.84
CA GLY A 351 -3.84 26.78 -21.10
C GLY A 351 -4.42 26.53 -22.50
N GLY A 352 -5.47 27.28 -22.86
CA GLY A 352 -6.13 27.07 -24.14
C GLY A 352 -7.28 28.00 -24.39
N GLN A 353 -7.62 28.17 -25.67
CA GLN A 353 -8.85 28.83 -26.08
C GLN A 353 -10.06 27.91 -25.84
N PRO A 354 -11.30 28.46 -25.82
CA PRO A 354 -12.49 27.64 -25.73
C PRO A 354 -12.57 26.62 -26.87
N GLN A 355 -12.92 25.37 -26.56
CA GLN A 355 -12.97 24.26 -27.51
C GLN A 355 -14.18 23.37 -27.22
N GLU A 356 -14.73 22.75 -28.26
CA GLU A 356 -15.77 21.74 -28.12
C GLU A 356 -15.12 20.37 -27.84
N CYS A 357 -15.62 19.68 -26.82
CA CYS A 357 -15.25 18.31 -26.49
C CYS A 357 -16.43 17.39 -26.81
N HIS A 358 -16.20 16.43 -27.69
CA HIS A 358 -17.18 15.43 -28.10
C HIS A 358 -17.03 14.17 -27.23
N LEU A 359 -18.16 13.64 -26.78
CA LEU A 359 -18.25 12.45 -25.94
C LEU A 359 -19.25 11.46 -26.56
N GLY A 360 -19.05 11.15 -27.84
CA GLY A 360 -19.98 10.43 -28.69
C GLY A 360 -20.90 11.36 -29.49
N GLU A 361 -21.80 10.76 -30.29
CA GLU A 361 -22.60 11.46 -31.31
C GLU A 361 -23.46 12.62 -30.75
N ASP A 362 -24.13 12.42 -29.62
CA ASP A 362 -25.13 13.35 -29.10
C ASP A 362 -24.62 14.26 -27.96
N LEU A 363 -23.39 14.05 -27.48
CA LEU A 363 -22.92 14.67 -26.24
C LEU A 363 -21.71 15.56 -26.47
N VAL A 364 -21.98 16.86 -26.56
CA VAL A 364 -20.94 17.90 -26.68
C VAL A 364 -20.86 18.73 -25.40
N ARG A 365 -19.63 19.06 -24.97
CA ARG A 365 -19.35 19.95 -23.84
C ARG A 365 -18.38 21.04 -24.26
N GLN A 366 -18.59 22.24 -23.73
CA GLN A 366 -17.71 23.37 -23.97
C GLN A 366 -16.60 23.39 -22.91
N LEU A 367 -15.35 23.20 -23.34
CA LEU A 367 -14.18 23.52 -22.53
C LEU A 367 -14.00 25.04 -22.57
N PRO A 368 -14.13 25.76 -21.43
CA PRO A 368 -13.89 27.20 -21.41
C PRO A 368 -12.41 27.54 -21.67
N ALA A 369 -12.11 28.82 -21.87
CA ALA A 369 -10.73 29.29 -21.91
C ALA A 369 -10.02 28.97 -20.57
N THR A 370 -8.79 28.50 -20.65
CA THR A 370 -7.98 28.08 -19.49
C THR A 370 -6.68 28.87 -19.43
N SER A 371 -6.24 29.23 -18.22
CA SER A 371 -4.96 29.89 -18.00
C SER A 371 -3.80 28.89 -18.08
N ALA A 372 -2.62 29.37 -18.45
CA ALA A 372 -1.39 28.58 -18.46
C ALA A 372 -0.76 28.50 -17.06
N GLU A 373 -1.44 27.85 -16.12
CA GLU A 373 -0.98 27.62 -14.75
C GLU A 373 -0.89 26.11 -14.47
N PRO A 374 0.18 25.44 -14.95
CA PRO A 374 0.30 23.99 -14.85
C PRO A 374 0.37 23.52 -13.39
N PRO A 375 -0.33 22.43 -13.01
CA PRO A 375 -0.18 21.82 -11.70
C PRO A 375 1.18 21.13 -11.57
N ALA A 376 1.64 20.93 -10.33
CA ALA A 376 2.74 20.03 -10.02
C ALA A 376 2.24 18.57 -10.01
N ASP A 377 1.90 18.05 -11.19
CA ASP A 377 1.46 16.66 -11.40
C ASP A 377 2.24 16.03 -12.55
N ALA A 378 3.37 15.41 -12.21
CA ALA A 378 4.35 14.90 -13.16
C ALA A 378 3.79 13.73 -13.98
N ARG A 379 3.00 12.85 -13.35
CA ARG A 379 2.40 11.68 -14.01
C ARG A 379 1.24 12.07 -14.93
N ALA A 380 0.43 13.05 -14.55
CA ALA A 380 -0.59 13.59 -15.44
C ALA A 380 0.04 14.28 -16.67
N TRP A 381 1.18 14.96 -16.51
CA TRP A 381 1.92 15.51 -17.64
C TRP A 381 2.39 14.42 -18.61
N LEU A 382 2.92 13.30 -18.09
CA LEU A 382 3.28 12.14 -18.91
C LEU A 382 2.08 11.56 -19.66
N ASP A 383 0.92 11.41 -19.01
CA ASP A 383 -0.30 10.99 -19.71
C ASP A 383 -0.67 11.95 -20.84
N ALA A 384 -0.65 13.27 -20.58
CA ALA A 384 -0.98 14.28 -21.58
C ALA A 384 -0.03 14.25 -22.78
N LEU A 385 1.28 14.09 -22.53
CA LEU A 385 2.28 13.96 -23.57
C LEU A 385 2.10 12.67 -24.38
N TYR A 386 1.90 11.52 -23.72
CA TYR A 386 1.68 10.25 -24.40
C TYR A 386 0.42 10.27 -25.25
N LEU A 387 -0.69 10.81 -24.74
CA LEU A 387 -1.91 11.01 -25.52
C LEU A 387 -1.66 11.89 -26.76
N ALA A 388 -0.93 12.99 -26.61
CA ALA A 388 -0.59 13.86 -27.73
C ALA A 388 0.30 13.16 -28.78
N ILE A 389 1.26 12.33 -28.34
CA ILE A 389 2.11 11.49 -29.21
C ILE A 389 1.25 10.49 -29.98
N VAL A 390 0.44 9.70 -29.28
CA VAL A 390 -0.43 8.69 -29.87
C VAL A 390 -1.44 9.32 -30.84
N CYS A 391 -1.93 10.52 -30.57
CA CYS A 391 -2.85 11.22 -31.48
C CYS A 391 -2.15 12.14 -32.50
N ARG A 392 -0.81 12.10 -32.59
CA ARG A 392 0.05 12.84 -33.54
C ARG A 392 -0.16 14.37 -33.51
N GLN A 393 -0.48 14.91 -32.35
CA GLN A 393 -0.73 16.33 -32.16
C GLN A 393 0.57 17.11 -31.94
N LYS A 394 1.35 17.29 -33.00
CA LYS A 394 2.70 17.90 -32.96
C LYS A 394 2.75 19.26 -32.26
N ASP A 395 1.79 20.14 -32.51
CA ASP A 395 1.73 21.46 -31.88
C ASP A 395 1.52 21.36 -30.36
N ARG A 396 0.67 20.41 -29.91
CA ARG A 396 0.40 20.15 -28.49
C ARG A 396 1.62 19.52 -27.82
N ILE A 397 2.32 18.59 -28.49
CA ILE A 397 3.59 18.01 -28.00
C ILE A 397 4.61 19.14 -27.75
N GLY A 398 4.79 20.04 -28.72
CA GLY A 398 5.72 21.17 -28.60
C GLY A 398 5.38 22.06 -27.41
N ARG A 399 4.11 22.44 -27.24
CA ARG A 399 3.64 23.25 -26.09
C ARG A 399 3.83 22.55 -24.74
N LEU A 400 3.50 21.25 -24.65
CA LEU A 400 3.69 20.46 -23.42
C LEU A 400 5.16 20.39 -23.03
N CYS A 401 6.07 20.31 -24.00
CA CYS A 401 7.51 20.29 -23.74
C CYS A 401 8.08 21.65 -23.28
N GLN A 402 7.31 22.74 -23.39
CA GLN A 402 7.68 24.05 -22.83
C GLN A 402 7.22 24.26 -21.38
N VAL A 403 6.47 23.30 -20.79
CA VAL A 403 6.07 23.36 -19.39
C VAL A 403 7.33 23.34 -18.51
N PRO A 404 7.54 24.32 -17.61
CA PRO A 404 8.77 24.39 -16.82
C PRO A 404 8.96 23.14 -15.97
N LEU A 405 10.10 22.46 -16.15
CA LEU A 405 10.47 21.28 -15.34
C LEU A 405 10.41 21.59 -13.85
N ALA A 406 10.86 22.79 -13.44
CA ALA A 406 10.81 23.26 -12.06
C ALA A 406 9.40 23.30 -11.43
N THR A 407 8.33 23.36 -12.24
CA THR A 407 6.96 23.21 -11.74
C THR A 407 6.63 21.75 -11.48
N LEU A 408 6.96 20.86 -12.42
CA LEU A 408 6.70 19.42 -12.32
C LEU A 408 7.55 18.77 -11.22
N SER A 409 8.78 19.24 -10.98
CA SER A 409 9.65 18.78 -9.89
C SER A 409 9.15 19.15 -8.48
N ARG A 410 8.09 19.95 -8.35
CA ARG A 410 7.43 20.22 -7.05
C ARG A 410 6.45 19.12 -6.65
N ASP A 411 6.18 18.16 -7.54
CA ASP A 411 5.35 17.01 -7.24
C ASP A 411 6.07 16.11 -6.22
N ASP A 412 5.64 16.18 -4.96
CA ASP A 412 6.22 15.43 -3.84
C ASP A 412 5.61 14.03 -3.69
N THR A 413 4.96 13.54 -4.74
CA THR A 413 4.28 12.24 -4.76
C THR A 413 4.89 11.24 -5.73
N VAL A 414 5.96 11.64 -6.43
CA VAL A 414 6.68 10.83 -7.41
C VAL A 414 8.14 10.63 -7.01
N ASP A 415 8.69 9.50 -7.46
CA ASP A 415 10.12 9.25 -7.36
C ASP A 415 10.91 10.03 -8.42
N GLU A 416 12.19 10.25 -8.15
CA GLU A 416 13.07 11.12 -8.94
C GLU A 416 13.14 10.75 -10.43
N TYR A 417 13.07 9.45 -10.75
CA TYR A 417 13.12 8.97 -12.13
C TYR A 417 12.01 9.55 -13.01
N VAL A 418 10.84 9.86 -12.44
CA VAL A 418 9.70 10.41 -13.19
C VAL A 418 10.08 11.78 -13.73
N VAL A 419 10.76 12.61 -12.92
CA VAL A 419 11.21 13.95 -13.32
C VAL A 419 12.35 13.86 -14.35
N HIS A 420 13.32 12.98 -14.14
CA HIS A 420 14.39 12.74 -15.13
C HIS A 420 13.83 12.23 -16.47
N TRP A 421 12.79 11.41 -16.42
CA TRP A 421 12.13 10.90 -17.62
C TRP A 421 11.40 12.01 -18.39
N ILE A 422 10.73 12.92 -17.67
CA ILE A 422 10.13 14.12 -18.25
C ILE A 422 11.21 14.99 -18.93
N ASP A 423 12.34 15.25 -18.25
CA ASP A 423 13.42 16.05 -18.82
C ASP A 423 14.03 15.39 -20.08
N THR A 424 14.17 14.06 -20.07
CA THR A 424 14.60 13.29 -21.25
C THR A 424 13.67 13.52 -22.44
N LEU A 425 12.35 13.39 -22.23
CA LEU A 425 11.35 13.59 -23.27
C LEU A 425 11.30 15.05 -23.74
N GLN A 426 11.33 16.02 -22.82
CA GLN A 426 11.37 17.45 -23.17
C GLN A 426 12.60 17.77 -24.03
N SER A 427 13.77 17.25 -23.65
CA SER A 427 15.02 17.46 -24.37
C SER A 427 14.98 16.87 -25.77
N TYR A 428 14.44 15.66 -25.91
CA TYR A 428 14.27 15.00 -27.20
C TYR A 428 13.34 15.79 -28.14
N PHE A 429 12.14 16.17 -27.68
CA PHE A 429 11.17 16.89 -28.51
C PHE A 429 11.53 18.37 -28.75
N CYS A 430 12.37 18.97 -27.90
CA CYS A 430 12.95 20.29 -28.14
C CYS A 430 14.23 20.24 -29.00
N GLU A 431 14.56 19.09 -29.58
CA GLU A 431 15.74 18.88 -30.45
C GLU A 431 17.06 19.31 -29.79
N ARG A 432 17.21 19.03 -28.49
CA ARG A 432 18.49 19.23 -27.79
C ARG A 432 19.55 18.24 -28.31
N PRO A 433 20.85 18.52 -28.13
CA PRO A 433 21.91 17.60 -28.52
C PRO A 433 21.69 16.20 -27.95
N MET A 434 21.93 15.15 -28.76
CA MET A 434 21.67 13.77 -28.33
C MET A 434 22.45 13.36 -27.07
N ASP A 435 23.65 13.91 -26.86
CA ASP A 435 24.44 13.65 -25.66
C ASP A 435 23.71 14.10 -24.37
N ASP A 436 22.98 15.24 -24.42
CA ASP A 436 22.15 15.73 -23.30
C ASP A 436 20.95 14.80 -23.06
N VAL A 437 20.31 14.33 -24.13
CA VAL A 437 19.19 13.35 -24.05
C VAL A 437 19.67 12.04 -23.41
N VAL A 438 20.84 11.54 -23.81
CA VAL A 438 21.42 10.30 -23.28
C VAL A 438 21.82 10.46 -21.81
N GLU A 439 22.41 11.58 -21.41
CA GLU A 439 22.74 11.87 -20.01
C GLU A 439 21.51 11.79 -19.11
N LYS A 440 20.42 12.45 -19.51
CA LYS A 440 19.14 12.46 -18.77
C LYS A 440 18.48 11.08 -18.74
N LEU A 441 18.53 10.34 -19.84
CA LEU A 441 18.03 8.97 -19.89
C LEU A 441 18.78 8.06 -18.92
N LEU A 442 20.11 8.18 -18.83
CA LEU A 442 20.90 7.44 -17.85
C LEU A 442 20.53 7.81 -16.42
N ALA A 443 20.25 9.09 -16.13
CA ALA A 443 19.75 9.52 -14.83
C ALA A 443 18.39 8.89 -14.49
N THR A 444 17.45 8.82 -15.45
CA THR A 444 16.18 8.07 -15.30
C THR A 444 16.42 6.60 -14.98
N MET A 445 17.32 5.94 -15.72
CA MET A 445 17.60 4.51 -15.51
C MET A 445 18.21 4.25 -14.12
N ASN A 446 19.14 5.09 -13.67
CA ASN A 446 19.79 4.93 -12.36
C ASN A 446 18.82 5.18 -11.20
N THR A 447 17.92 6.17 -11.33
CA THR A 447 16.99 6.55 -10.26
C THR A 447 15.68 5.75 -10.24
N SER A 448 15.47 4.86 -11.23
CA SER A 448 14.34 3.91 -11.26
C SER A 448 14.68 2.55 -10.65
N MET A 449 15.92 2.36 -10.17
CA MET A 449 16.33 1.12 -9.51
C MET A 449 15.55 0.90 -8.19
N PRO A 450 15.21 -0.35 -7.81
CA PRO A 450 14.34 -0.65 -6.67
C PRO A 450 14.76 -0.04 -5.32
N GLU A 451 16.06 0.19 -5.13
CA GLU A 451 16.66 0.80 -3.95
C GLU A 451 16.47 2.33 -3.86
N ALA A 452 16.21 3.00 -4.98
CA ALA A 452 15.97 4.44 -5.04
C ALA A 452 14.49 4.81 -4.85
N LEU A 453 13.59 3.83 -4.94
CA LEU A 453 12.14 4.05 -4.88
C LEU A 453 11.65 4.31 -3.46
N THR A 454 10.83 5.35 -3.33
CA THR A 454 10.27 5.84 -2.07
C THR A 454 8.77 6.07 -2.12
N HIS A 455 8.18 6.30 -3.30
CA HIS A 455 6.76 6.61 -3.47
C HIS A 455 5.97 5.50 -4.18
N ALA A 456 6.53 4.92 -5.26
CA ALA A 456 5.83 3.95 -6.08
C ALA A 456 6.17 2.49 -5.71
N PRO A 457 5.22 1.55 -5.82
CA PRO A 457 5.50 0.13 -5.69
C PRO A 457 6.52 -0.35 -6.73
N LYS A 458 7.51 -1.12 -6.31
CA LYS A 458 8.58 -1.64 -7.18
C LYS A 458 8.05 -2.40 -8.40
N ASP A 459 7.05 -3.26 -8.19
CA ASP A 459 6.47 -4.07 -9.26
C ASP A 459 5.78 -3.20 -10.31
N PHE A 460 5.07 -2.15 -9.88
CA PHE A 460 4.46 -1.17 -10.77
C PHE A 460 5.52 -0.39 -11.57
N VAL A 461 6.60 0.07 -10.91
CA VAL A 461 7.70 0.76 -11.61
C VAL A 461 8.32 -0.15 -12.66
N ASN A 462 8.68 -1.38 -12.27
CA ASN A 462 9.33 -2.33 -13.16
C ASN A 462 8.44 -2.72 -14.35
N ARG A 463 7.17 -3.06 -14.13
CA ARG A 463 6.30 -3.64 -15.17
C ARG A 463 5.51 -2.63 -16.00
N VAL A 464 5.34 -1.40 -15.52
CA VAL A 464 4.50 -0.40 -16.20
C VAL A 464 5.29 0.87 -16.51
N ASP A 465 5.82 1.51 -15.48
CA ASP A 465 6.34 2.89 -15.58
C ASP A 465 7.72 2.96 -16.26
N TYR A 466 8.56 1.94 -16.09
CA TYR A 466 9.90 1.86 -16.68
C TYR A 466 9.87 1.42 -18.16
N GLN A 467 8.83 0.71 -18.58
CA GLN A 467 8.72 0.13 -19.93
C GLN A 467 8.89 1.15 -21.07
N PRO A 468 8.28 2.36 -21.06
CA PRO A 468 8.57 3.37 -22.08
C PRO A 468 10.03 3.83 -22.10
N VAL A 469 10.73 3.85 -20.95
CA VAL A 469 12.15 4.22 -20.86
C VAL A 469 13.01 3.17 -21.58
N ALA A 470 12.75 1.89 -21.34
CA ALA A 470 13.45 0.79 -22.00
C ALA A 470 13.25 0.82 -23.53
N LEU A 471 12.03 1.09 -23.98
CA LEU A 471 11.71 1.25 -25.41
C LEU A 471 12.42 2.45 -26.02
N PHE A 472 12.39 3.59 -25.34
CA PHE A 472 13.03 4.81 -25.82
C PHE A 472 14.55 4.64 -25.98
N HIS A 473 15.21 3.95 -25.04
CA HIS A 473 16.63 3.60 -25.17
C HIS A 473 16.92 2.84 -26.47
N ARG A 474 16.09 1.84 -26.83
CA ARG A 474 16.26 1.09 -28.11
C ARG A 474 15.96 1.95 -29.32
N LEU A 475 14.98 2.85 -29.21
CA LEU A 475 14.61 3.78 -30.27
C LEU A 475 15.77 4.73 -30.62
N ILE A 476 16.39 5.38 -29.62
CA ILE A 476 17.51 6.30 -29.87
C ILE A 476 18.79 5.57 -30.33
N ALA A 477 18.98 4.32 -29.89
CA ALA A 477 20.06 3.46 -30.35
C ALA A 477 19.86 2.95 -31.80
N ARG A 478 18.67 3.15 -32.38
CA ARG A 478 18.27 2.63 -33.71
C ARG A 478 18.38 1.11 -33.83
N ASP A 479 18.19 0.40 -32.72
CA ASP A 479 18.24 -1.05 -32.68
C ASP A 479 16.82 -1.61 -32.92
N HIS A 480 16.50 -1.86 -34.18
CA HIS A 480 15.15 -2.27 -34.61
C HIS A 480 14.73 -3.61 -33.99
N ASP A 481 15.65 -4.59 -33.97
CA ASP A 481 15.38 -5.94 -33.46
C ASP A 481 15.19 -5.92 -31.94
N ALA A 482 16.07 -5.21 -31.22
CA ALA A 482 15.91 -5.06 -29.78
C ALA A 482 14.66 -4.26 -29.42
N PHE A 483 14.30 -3.22 -30.20
CA PHE A 483 13.07 -2.48 -29.98
C PHE A 483 11.82 -3.38 -30.08
N ALA A 484 11.71 -4.18 -31.15
CA ALA A 484 10.57 -5.08 -31.35
C ALA A 484 10.46 -6.13 -30.23
N LYS A 485 11.60 -6.67 -29.79
CA LYS A 485 11.66 -7.59 -28.66
C LYS A 485 11.22 -6.91 -27.36
N THR A 486 11.79 -5.75 -27.03
CA THR A 486 11.44 -5.00 -25.81
C THR A 486 9.98 -4.56 -25.81
N LEU A 487 9.39 -4.25 -26.98
CA LEU A 487 7.96 -3.94 -27.07
C LEU A 487 7.08 -5.13 -26.71
N THR A 488 7.45 -6.32 -27.20
CA THR A 488 6.74 -7.56 -26.85
C THR A 488 6.83 -7.83 -25.34
N GLU A 489 8.01 -7.67 -24.75
CA GLU A 489 8.24 -7.84 -23.30
C GLU A 489 7.44 -6.82 -22.48
N ALA A 490 7.45 -5.54 -22.88
CA ALA A 490 6.71 -4.48 -22.22
C ALA A 490 5.19 -4.73 -22.17
N LEU A 491 4.62 -5.25 -23.26
CA LEU A 491 3.19 -5.57 -23.31
C LEU A 491 2.86 -6.83 -22.48
N ALA A 492 3.78 -7.79 -22.42
CA ALA A 492 3.64 -8.95 -21.54
C ALA A 492 3.72 -8.54 -20.05
N ASP A 493 4.62 -7.63 -19.69
CA ASP A 493 4.74 -7.08 -18.34
C ASP A 493 3.48 -6.30 -17.92
N HIS A 494 2.92 -5.50 -18.83
CA HIS A 494 1.64 -4.83 -18.61
C HIS A 494 0.52 -5.85 -18.33
N GLY A 495 0.39 -6.89 -19.17
CA GLY A 495 -0.59 -7.95 -18.96
C GLY A 495 -0.40 -8.70 -17.64
N ALA A 496 0.85 -8.96 -17.24
CA ALA A 496 1.17 -9.63 -15.98
C ALA A 496 0.87 -8.75 -14.75
N TYR A 497 1.14 -7.45 -14.81
CA TYR A 497 0.85 -6.51 -13.73
C TYR A 497 -0.65 -6.36 -13.48
N TRP A 498 -1.43 -6.18 -14.55
CA TRP A 498 -2.88 -5.99 -14.43
C TRP A 498 -3.64 -7.30 -14.22
N GLY A 499 -3.12 -8.43 -14.72
CA GLY A 499 -3.75 -9.74 -14.58
C GLY A 499 -5.20 -9.74 -15.09
N THR A 500 -6.14 -10.09 -14.22
CA THR A 500 -7.58 -10.11 -14.52
C THR A 500 -8.29 -8.79 -14.16
N SER A 501 -7.55 -7.74 -13.82
CA SER A 501 -8.13 -6.45 -13.44
C SER A 501 -9.02 -5.89 -14.55
N THR A 502 -10.20 -5.40 -14.18
CA THR A 502 -11.11 -4.71 -15.10
C THR A 502 -10.86 -3.21 -15.16
N ALA A 503 -9.85 -2.70 -14.46
CA ALA A 503 -9.51 -1.29 -14.44
C ALA A 503 -9.34 -0.74 -15.88
N PRO A 504 -9.88 0.44 -16.20
CA PRO A 504 -9.73 1.01 -17.55
C PRO A 504 -8.26 1.10 -18.00
N ARG A 505 -7.35 1.51 -17.12
CA ARG A 505 -5.91 1.56 -17.46
C ARG A 505 -5.27 0.22 -17.81
N ALA A 506 -5.89 -0.91 -17.46
CA ALA A 506 -5.42 -2.23 -17.89
C ALA A 506 -5.58 -2.47 -19.40
N ARG A 507 -6.46 -1.72 -20.08
CA ARG A 507 -6.81 -1.96 -21.49
C ARG A 507 -5.76 -1.49 -22.48
N VAL A 508 -4.98 -0.47 -22.12
CA VAL A 508 -3.98 0.14 -23.02
C VAL A 508 -2.68 0.39 -22.27
N ALA A 509 -1.57 -0.09 -22.83
CA ALA A 509 -0.24 0.21 -22.35
C ALA A 509 0.20 1.58 -22.92
N LEU A 510 -0.32 2.68 -22.36
CA LEU A 510 -0.23 4.03 -22.95
C LEU A 510 1.22 4.48 -23.25
N GLY A 511 2.15 4.28 -22.31
CA GLY A 511 3.57 4.62 -22.50
C GLY A 511 4.22 3.81 -23.63
N PRO A 512 4.17 2.47 -23.60
CA PRO A 512 4.61 1.62 -24.72
C PRO A 512 3.96 1.96 -26.06
N LEU A 513 2.65 2.24 -26.10
CA LEU A 513 1.93 2.65 -27.31
C LEU A 513 2.48 3.98 -27.86
N ALA A 514 2.79 4.96 -27.01
CA ALA A 514 3.41 6.21 -27.43
C ALA A 514 4.78 5.98 -28.05
N MET A 515 5.63 5.13 -27.43
CA MET A 515 6.95 4.80 -27.98
C MET A 515 6.85 4.03 -29.30
N ALA A 516 5.92 3.07 -29.41
CA ALA A 516 5.63 2.35 -30.64
C ALA A 516 5.15 3.28 -31.76
N SER A 517 4.34 4.30 -31.43
CA SER A 517 3.88 5.32 -32.37
C SER A 517 5.04 6.14 -32.95
N ILE A 518 6.00 6.56 -32.09
CA ILE A 518 7.21 7.26 -32.55
C ILE A 518 8.06 6.35 -33.44
N ALA A 519 8.27 5.10 -33.03
CA ALA A 519 9.06 4.13 -33.80
C ALA A 519 8.45 3.87 -35.19
N TYR A 520 7.13 3.70 -35.26
CA TYR A 520 6.39 3.52 -36.50
C TYR A 520 6.57 4.74 -37.43
N ASP A 521 6.43 5.96 -36.93
CA ASP A 521 6.63 7.18 -37.71
C ASP A 521 8.09 7.36 -38.16
N HIS A 522 9.05 6.75 -37.46
CA HIS A 522 10.46 6.66 -37.85
C HIS A 522 10.81 5.44 -38.72
N GLY A 523 9.81 4.66 -39.16
CA GLY A 523 10.00 3.54 -40.09
C GLY A 523 10.53 2.25 -39.47
N PHE A 524 10.42 2.09 -38.14
CA PHE A 524 10.72 0.81 -37.50
C PHE A 524 9.66 -0.23 -37.90
N PRO A 525 10.04 -1.52 -38.03
CA PRO A 525 9.08 -2.60 -38.23
C PRO A 525 8.31 -2.86 -36.93
N VAL A 526 7.13 -2.27 -36.79
CA VAL A 526 6.24 -2.46 -35.63
C VAL A 526 5.01 -3.25 -36.08
N ALA A 527 4.72 -4.37 -35.39
CA ALA A 527 3.51 -5.15 -35.64
C ALA A 527 2.26 -4.35 -35.23
N THR A 528 1.15 -4.52 -35.97
CA THR A 528 -0.10 -3.80 -35.73
C THR A 528 -1.13 -4.60 -34.94
N ASP A 529 -0.92 -5.91 -34.75
CA ASP A 529 -1.76 -6.85 -34.01
C ASP A 529 -1.24 -7.11 -32.59
N LEU A 530 -0.86 -6.06 -31.88
CA LEU A 530 -0.26 -6.14 -30.55
C LEU A 530 -1.33 -6.01 -29.44
N PRO A 531 -1.29 -6.85 -28.39
CA PRO A 531 -2.19 -6.73 -27.26
C PRO A 531 -1.95 -5.41 -26.50
N TYR A 532 -3.00 -4.79 -25.97
CA TYR A 532 -2.95 -3.51 -25.24
C TYR A 532 -2.41 -2.31 -26.05
N ALA A 533 -2.23 -2.46 -27.36
CA ALA A 533 -1.77 -1.40 -28.26
C ALA A 533 -2.74 -1.28 -29.45
N PRO A 534 -3.82 -0.47 -29.33
CA PRO A 534 -4.85 -0.40 -30.36
C PRO A 534 -4.30 -0.03 -31.74
N ALA A 535 -4.59 -0.87 -32.73
CA ALA A 535 -3.96 -0.83 -34.05
C ALA A 535 -4.10 0.54 -34.74
N TYR A 536 -5.30 1.13 -34.73
CA TYR A 536 -5.54 2.42 -35.40
C TYR A 536 -4.89 3.60 -34.66
N LEU A 537 -4.74 3.51 -33.34
CA LEU A 537 -3.94 4.46 -32.57
C LEU A 537 -2.44 4.25 -32.80
N LEU A 538 -1.97 3.07 -33.20
CA LEU A 538 -0.55 2.81 -33.47
C LEU A 538 -0.14 3.18 -34.90
N ASN A 539 -0.98 2.87 -35.90
CA ASN A 539 -0.58 2.85 -37.30
C ASN A 539 -1.04 4.07 -38.13
N ARG A 540 -1.66 5.08 -37.48
CA ARG A 540 -2.20 6.33 -38.05
C ARG A 540 -3.24 6.18 -39.16
N GLU A 541 -3.78 4.99 -39.40
CA GLU A 541 -4.73 4.75 -40.51
C GLU A 541 -6.11 5.38 -40.24
N ARG A 542 -6.43 5.59 -38.97
CA ARG A 542 -7.56 6.43 -38.56
C ARG A 542 -6.99 7.53 -37.68
N ILE A 543 -7.12 8.78 -38.12
CA ILE A 543 -6.92 9.95 -37.28
C ILE A 543 -8.14 10.83 -37.50
N GLU A 544 -9.03 10.87 -36.51
CA GLU A 544 -10.14 11.83 -36.52
C GLU A 544 -9.57 13.24 -36.31
N VAL A 545 -10.27 14.26 -36.84
CA VAL A 545 -9.84 15.65 -36.72
C VAL A 545 -10.01 16.11 -35.28
N ILE A 546 -8.90 16.23 -34.55
CA ILE A 546 -8.88 16.86 -33.22
C ILE A 546 -8.78 18.38 -33.41
N PRO A 547 -9.63 19.19 -32.76
CA PRO A 547 -9.57 20.65 -32.86
C PRO A 547 -8.15 21.19 -32.53
N PRO A 548 -7.66 22.19 -33.26
CA PRO A 548 -6.37 22.81 -32.98
C PRO A 548 -6.35 23.45 -31.59
N ALA A 549 -5.14 23.60 -31.04
CA ALA A 549 -4.88 23.87 -29.62
C ALA A 549 -5.11 25.31 -29.15
#